data_AF-A0A974PDV0-F1
#
_entry.id   AF-A0A974PDV0-F1
#
_cell.length_a   1.000
_cell.length_b   1.000
_cell.length_c   1.000
_cell.angle_alpha   90.00
_cell.angle_beta   90.00
_cell.angle_gamma   90.00
#
_symmetry.space_group_name_H-M   'P 1'
#
loop_
_entity.id
_entity.type
_entity.pdbx_description
1 polymer ?
#
loop_
_entity_poly.entity_id
_entity_poly.type
_entity_poly.pdbx_seq_one_letter_code
_entity_poly.pdbx_strand_id
1 'polypeptide(L)'
;MKPTDNNDAKGAPIFDKKLSRREMLRLTGASGLGLLLGGSSVGGILAAREATGRAASAPQVSSADVIPFYGSHQAGILTPAQNFLCFAAFDLTTTRLADVQKLLQSWTAAAAALTSGSLIGSANDNPNLPPTDTGEADGLTPSKCTLTFGVGPAMFDGRFGLAAKRPSTLADLPPFAGDSLEPQWCGGDLCVQACADDMQVAFHAIRNLARIARGTAVLRWTQEGFQRTGNADPKGGTPRNLLGFKDGTGNPDVTDDAEMREVVWCGSESPAWMQGGTYMAVRRVRLRIEVWDRSTLSDQEATFGRHRQSGAPIGATDEFAKLNLEAADAEGKPVIPPDSHSALAHGDGTVKMLRRSYSFSSGMDLTTGQLDAGLLFISFQKDLVKQFVSIQKRLSKNDRLNEYMVHTGSAVFACFPGVREGGYIGETLLG
;
A
#
# COMPACT_ATOMS: atom_id res chain seq x y z
N MET A 1 -95.76 18.90 -11.17
CA MET A 1 -95.45 17.46 -11.21
C MET A 1 -94.32 17.20 -10.22
N LYS A 2 -94.58 16.49 -9.11
CA LYS A 2 -93.53 15.83 -8.30
C LYS A 2 -93.17 14.50 -8.99
N PRO A 3 -92.10 13.76 -8.60
CA PRO A 3 -90.84 14.11 -7.92
C PRO A 3 -89.59 13.45 -8.58
N THR A 4 -88.38 13.69 -8.08
CA THR A 4 -87.46 12.67 -7.49
C THR A 4 -86.09 13.27 -7.12
N ASP A 5 -85.56 12.75 -6.01
CA ASP A 5 -84.37 13.15 -5.26
C ASP A 5 -83.04 12.81 -5.93
N ASN A 6 -81.97 13.58 -5.67
CA ASN A 6 -80.83 13.13 -4.85
C ASN A 6 -79.70 14.17 -4.73
N ASN A 7 -79.37 14.45 -3.46
CA ASN A 7 -78.06 14.52 -2.81
C ASN A 7 -76.91 15.47 -3.23
N ASP A 8 -76.39 16.06 -2.14
CA ASP A 8 -75.01 16.36 -1.79
C ASP A 8 -74.40 17.73 -2.13
N ALA A 9 -74.46 18.59 -1.12
CA ALA A 9 -73.64 19.78 -0.95
C ALA A 9 -72.29 19.44 -0.30
N LYS A 10 -71.19 19.95 -0.88
CA LYS A 10 -69.91 20.17 -0.17
C LYS A 10 -69.32 21.53 -0.56
N GLY A 11 -69.12 22.35 0.46
CA GLY A 11 -68.54 23.69 0.38
C GLY A 11 -67.00 23.71 0.32
N ALA A 12 -66.50 24.86 -0.10
CA ALA A 12 -65.09 25.21 -0.29
C ALA A 12 -64.32 25.47 1.04
N PRO A 13 -62.96 25.48 1.01
CA PRO A 13 -62.11 25.44 2.20
C PRO A 13 -61.62 26.82 2.64
N ILE A 14 -61.48 27.03 3.96
CA ILE A 14 -60.64 28.10 4.55
C ILE A 14 -59.95 27.54 5.80
N PHE A 15 -58.61 27.54 5.78
CA PHE A 15 -57.65 27.85 6.85
C PHE A 15 -56.38 27.01 6.72
N ASP A 16 -55.40 27.63 6.05
CA ASP A 16 -54.01 27.23 5.97
C ASP A 16 -53.26 27.90 7.15
N LYS A 17 -52.72 27.11 8.08
CA LYS A 17 -51.68 27.57 9.03
C LYS A 17 -50.60 26.49 9.13
N LYS A 18 -49.45 26.76 8.53
CA LYS A 18 -48.24 25.92 8.62
C LYS A 18 -47.56 26.16 9.96
N LEU A 19 -47.42 25.10 10.76
CA LEU A 19 -46.64 25.08 12.00
C LEU A 19 -45.17 25.39 11.71
N SER A 20 -44.54 26.23 12.53
CA SER A 20 -43.13 26.58 12.34
C SER A 20 -42.21 25.53 12.97
N ARG A 21 -41.02 25.30 12.39
CA ARG A 21 -39.99 24.38 12.90
C ARG A 21 -39.58 24.62 14.36
N ARG A 22 -39.85 25.82 14.89
CA ARG A 22 -39.57 26.23 16.27
C ARG A 22 -40.61 25.73 17.29
N GLU A 23 -41.82 25.39 16.85
CA GLU A 23 -42.85 24.76 17.69
C GLU A 23 -42.66 23.24 17.74
N MET A 24 -42.17 22.63 16.66
CA MET A 24 -41.79 21.21 16.63
C MET A 24 -40.66 20.89 17.60
N LEU A 25 -39.67 21.79 17.73
CA LEU A 25 -38.56 21.63 18.69
C LEU A 25 -38.95 21.89 20.15
N ARG A 26 -40.08 22.57 20.41
CA ARG A 26 -40.61 22.72 21.78
C ARG A 26 -41.40 21.50 22.25
N LEU A 27 -41.91 20.67 21.32
CA LEU A 27 -42.59 19.42 21.66
C LEU A 27 -41.65 18.25 21.97
N THR A 28 -40.36 18.33 21.62
CA THR A 28 -39.38 17.27 21.87
C THR A 28 -38.49 17.54 23.10
N GLY A 29 -38.64 18.72 23.73
CA GLY A 29 -37.73 19.19 24.80
C GLY A 29 -38.21 19.03 26.24
N ALA A 30 -39.39 18.46 26.49
CA ALA A 30 -39.93 18.34 27.86
C ALA A 30 -40.87 17.13 28.01
N SER A 31 -40.32 15.92 27.89
CA SER A 31 -41.00 14.69 28.33
C SER A 31 -39.97 13.59 28.63
N GLY A 32 -39.18 13.83 29.67
CA GLY A 32 -38.84 12.73 30.57
C GLY A 32 -40.13 12.18 31.19
N LEU A 33 -40.23 10.86 31.31
CA LEU A 33 -41.28 10.08 31.99
C LEU A 33 -42.67 10.05 31.33
N GLY A 34 -42.88 9.06 30.45
CA GLY A 34 -44.21 8.52 30.12
C GLY A 34 -44.30 7.06 30.59
N LEU A 35 -45.04 6.83 31.68
CA LEU A 35 -45.31 5.51 32.26
C LEU A 35 -46.50 4.80 31.59
N LEU A 36 -46.29 3.50 31.35
CA LEU A 36 -47.18 2.34 31.55
C LEU A 36 -48.51 2.19 30.80
N LEU A 37 -48.60 1.08 30.07
CA LEU A 37 -49.73 0.14 30.21
C LEU A 37 -49.24 -1.32 30.20
N GLY A 38 -49.34 -1.99 31.35
CA GLY A 38 -49.51 -3.46 31.46
C GLY A 38 -48.27 -4.29 31.83
N GLY A 39 -48.27 -4.88 33.03
CA GLY A 39 -47.50 -6.09 33.34
C GLY A 39 -46.42 -5.96 34.42
N SER A 40 -46.78 -6.38 35.63
CA SER A 40 -45.94 -6.73 36.78
C SER A 40 -44.50 -7.21 36.49
N SER A 41 -43.49 -6.45 36.90
CA SER A 41 -42.32 -6.94 37.65
C SER A 41 -41.35 -5.78 37.95
N VAL A 42 -40.93 -5.66 39.20
CA VAL A 42 -40.01 -4.63 39.72
C VAL A 42 -38.55 -4.83 39.22
N GLY A 43 -38.33 -5.63 38.17
CA GLY A 43 -37.01 -5.92 37.59
C GLY A 43 -36.61 -5.10 36.35
N GLY A 44 -37.55 -4.40 35.71
CA GLY A 44 -37.31 -3.79 34.39
C GLY A 44 -36.46 -2.51 34.37
N ILE A 45 -36.38 -1.77 35.48
CA ILE A 45 -35.68 -0.46 35.52
C ILE A 45 -34.17 -0.63 35.76
N LEU A 46 -33.72 -1.75 36.34
CA LEU A 46 -32.29 -2.06 36.42
C LEU A 46 -31.73 -2.60 35.09
N ALA A 47 -32.52 -3.38 34.34
CA ALA A 47 -32.09 -3.97 33.07
C ALA A 47 -31.92 -2.93 31.93
N ALA A 48 -32.67 -1.82 31.97
CA ALA A 48 -32.53 -0.75 30.98
C ALA A 48 -31.24 0.10 31.15
N ARG A 49 -30.59 0.03 32.32
CA ARG A 49 -29.29 0.69 32.58
C ARG A 49 -28.08 -0.17 32.18
N GLU A 50 -28.23 -1.49 32.08
CA GLU A 50 -27.17 -2.36 31.54
C GLU A 50 -27.15 -2.39 30.00
N ALA A 51 -28.29 -2.11 29.34
CA ALA A 51 -28.40 -2.11 27.88
C ALA A 51 -27.84 -0.84 27.19
N THR A 52 -27.53 0.22 27.95
CA THR A 52 -27.04 1.51 27.42
C THR A 52 -25.57 1.79 27.72
N GLY A 53 -24.80 0.79 28.18
CA GLY A 53 -23.46 1.00 28.71
C GLY A 53 -22.40 -0.04 28.36
N ARG A 54 -22.54 -0.82 27.28
CA ARG A 54 -21.36 -1.47 26.68
C ARG A 54 -20.67 -0.46 25.79
N ALA A 55 -19.82 0.39 26.39
CA ALA A 55 -18.71 0.95 25.63
C ALA A 55 -18.02 -0.23 24.96
N ALA A 56 -17.96 -0.23 23.62
CA ALA A 56 -17.16 -1.23 22.90
C ALA A 56 -15.77 -1.19 23.53
N SER A 57 -15.34 -2.30 24.15
CA SER A 57 -13.98 -2.40 24.68
C SER A 57 -13.03 -2.10 23.53
N ALA A 58 -12.17 -1.08 23.69
CA ALA A 58 -11.12 -0.78 22.74
C ALA A 58 -10.39 -2.09 22.39
N PRO A 59 -10.08 -2.33 21.10
CA PRO A 59 -9.45 -3.58 20.73
C PRO A 59 -8.16 -3.77 21.52
N GLN A 60 -7.98 -4.96 22.10
CA GLN A 60 -6.76 -5.29 22.82
C GLN A 60 -5.62 -5.37 21.80
N VAL A 61 -4.73 -4.37 21.82
CA VAL A 61 -3.53 -4.37 20.98
C VAL A 61 -2.62 -5.51 21.45
N SER A 62 -2.53 -6.57 20.65
CA SER A 62 -1.54 -7.63 20.85
C SER A 62 -0.15 -7.10 20.49
N SER A 63 0.88 -7.47 21.25
CA SER A 63 2.27 -7.13 20.88
C SER A 63 2.67 -7.69 19.51
N ALA A 64 2.03 -8.77 19.05
CA ALA A 64 2.25 -9.36 17.74
C ALA A 64 1.71 -8.51 16.57
N ASP A 65 0.90 -7.49 16.86
CA ASP A 65 0.29 -6.60 15.88
C ASP A 65 1.05 -5.28 15.69
N VAL A 66 2.11 -5.05 16.48
CA VAL A 66 2.95 -3.86 16.41
C VAL A 66 4.29 -4.24 15.76
N ILE A 67 4.66 -3.53 14.70
CA ILE A 67 6.00 -3.63 14.11
C ILE A 67 6.82 -2.42 14.59
N PRO A 68 8.03 -2.60 15.15
CA PRO A 68 8.84 -1.47 15.63
C PRO A 68 9.15 -0.46 14.51
N PHE A 69 8.90 0.81 14.78
CA PHE A 69 9.25 1.92 13.88
C PHE A 69 10.74 2.28 13.96
N TYR A 70 11.28 2.34 15.18
CA TYR A 70 12.69 2.65 15.42
C TYR A 70 13.57 1.40 15.23
N GLY A 71 14.74 1.58 14.62
CA GLY A 71 15.67 0.50 14.31
C GLY A 71 16.84 0.97 13.46
N SER A 72 17.79 0.06 13.16
CA SER A 72 18.91 0.34 12.25
C SER A 72 18.48 0.43 10.78
N HIS A 73 17.42 -0.29 10.43
CA HIS A 73 16.78 -0.28 9.12
C HIS A 73 15.31 0.10 9.26
N GLN A 74 14.74 0.73 8.23
CA GLN A 74 13.30 0.98 8.23
C GLN A 74 12.51 -0.33 8.13
N ALA A 75 11.42 -0.42 8.88
CA ALA A 75 10.42 -1.47 8.70
C ALA A 75 9.75 -1.38 7.32
N GLY A 76 9.04 -2.45 6.92
CA GLY A 76 8.38 -2.53 5.61
C GLY A 76 9.32 -2.92 4.44
N ILE A 77 10.59 -3.24 4.74
CA ILE A 77 11.57 -3.76 3.78
C ILE A 77 11.71 -5.28 3.96
N LEU A 78 12.35 -5.72 5.06
CA LEU A 78 12.46 -7.14 5.41
C LEU A 78 11.25 -7.66 6.20
N THR A 79 10.41 -6.75 6.71
CA THR A 79 9.18 -7.12 7.41
C THR A 79 8.33 -8.02 6.51
N PRO A 80 7.82 -9.17 7.01
CA PRO A 80 6.88 -10.00 6.27
C PRO A 80 5.78 -9.16 5.64
N ALA A 81 5.46 -9.42 4.37
CA ALA A 81 4.55 -8.59 3.61
C ALA A 81 3.12 -8.66 4.19
N GLN A 82 2.58 -7.51 4.61
CA GLN A 82 1.22 -7.38 5.14
C GLN A 82 0.16 -7.47 4.03
N ASN A 83 -1.10 -7.67 4.38
CA ASN A 83 -2.17 -7.89 3.41
C ASN A 83 -2.38 -6.75 2.40
N PHE A 84 -2.19 -5.50 2.83
CA PHE A 84 -2.48 -4.31 2.04
C PHE A 84 -1.32 -3.33 1.97
N LEU A 85 -1.36 -2.51 0.93
CA LEU A 85 -0.46 -1.42 0.64
C LEU A 85 -1.27 -0.16 0.29
N CYS A 86 -0.88 0.98 0.84
CA CYS A 86 -1.16 2.29 0.28
C CYS A 86 0.19 2.98 0.02
N PHE A 87 0.58 3.07 -1.25
CA PHE A 87 1.80 3.75 -1.67
C PHE A 87 1.47 5.19 -2.04
N ALA A 88 2.33 6.14 -1.66
CA ALA A 88 2.22 7.53 -2.07
C ALA A 88 3.58 8.10 -2.49
N ALA A 89 3.59 8.83 -3.59
CA ALA A 89 4.67 9.73 -3.95
C ALA A 89 4.24 11.19 -3.75
N PHE A 90 5.17 12.04 -3.36
CA PHE A 90 4.94 13.45 -3.08
C PHE A 90 5.91 14.33 -3.86
N ASP A 91 5.43 15.49 -4.30
CA ASP A 91 6.26 16.57 -4.82
C ASP A 91 6.40 17.68 -3.77
N LEU A 92 7.62 18.14 -3.55
CA LEU A 92 7.93 19.25 -2.65
C LEU A 92 7.61 20.57 -3.34
N THR A 93 6.76 21.36 -2.69
CA THR A 93 6.35 22.69 -3.15
C THR A 93 7.16 23.82 -2.52
N THR A 94 7.86 23.53 -1.42
CA THR A 94 8.81 24.45 -0.80
C THR A 94 10.15 24.47 -1.55
N THR A 95 10.87 25.58 -1.43
CA THR A 95 12.27 25.74 -1.86
C THR A 95 13.24 25.85 -0.68
N ARG A 96 12.76 25.69 0.56
CA ARG A 96 13.58 25.82 1.77
C ARG A 96 13.82 24.44 2.39
N LEU A 97 15.09 24.06 2.52
CA LEU A 97 15.49 22.81 3.16
C LEU A 97 14.96 22.67 4.60
N ALA A 98 14.90 23.79 5.35
CA ALA A 98 14.38 23.81 6.72
C ALA A 98 12.90 23.39 6.83
N ASP A 99 12.09 23.68 5.80
CA ASP A 99 10.69 23.24 5.78
C ASP A 99 10.61 21.72 5.59
N VAL A 100 11.48 21.16 4.74
CA VAL A 100 11.57 19.71 4.52
C VAL A 100 12.06 18.99 5.78
N GLN A 101 13.05 19.52 6.47
CA GLN A 101 13.51 18.99 7.76
C GLN A 101 12.36 18.96 8.78
N LYS A 102 11.61 20.07 8.92
CA LYS A 102 10.46 20.16 9.82
C LYS A 102 9.34 19.19 9.43
N LEU A 103 9.10 19.00 8.13
CA LEU A 103 8.14 18.03 7.63
C LEU A 103 8.54 16.60 8.03
N LEU A 104 9.79 16.19 7.78
CA LEU A 104 10.24 14.84 8.13
C LEU A 104 10.29 14.60 9.63
N GLN A 105 10.60 15.60 10.45
CA GLN A 105 10.45 15.51 11.92
C GLN A 105 8.99 15.29 12.32
N SER A 106 8.05 16.04 11.72
CA SER A 106 6.62 15.89 11.99
C SER A 106 6.09 14.53 11.54
N TRP A 107 6.52 14.07 10.36
CA TRP A 107 6.22 12.73 9.85
C TRP A 107 6.82 11.63 10.71
N THR A 108 7.99 11.83 11.32
CA THR A 108 8.59 10.85 12.23
C THR A 108 7.71 10.65 13.47
N ALA A 109 7.29 11.75 14.11
CA ALA A 109 6.41 11.68 15.27
C ALA A 109 5.06 11.03 14.93
N ALA A 110 4.49 11.39 13.79
CA ALA A 110 3.25 10.79 13.29
C ALA A 110 3.44 9.29 13.00
N ALA A 111 4.52 8.91 12.30
CA ALA A 111 4.78 7.53 11.93
C ALA A 111 4.95 6.63 13.17
N ALA A 112 5.72 7.07 14.17
CA ALA A 112 5.87 6.34 15.42
C ALA A 112 4.51 6.09 16.09
N ALA A 113 3.64 7.09 16.18
CA ALA A 113 2.30 6.95 16.76
C ALA A 113 1.40 6.01 15.93
N LEU A 114 1.36 6.18 14.61
CA LEU A 114 0.54 5.38 13.71
C LEU A 114 0.92 3.90 13.76
N THR A 115 2.22 3.58 13.74
CA THR A 115 2.70 2.19 13.79
C THR A 115 2.49 1.52 15.15
N SER A 116 2.32 2.30 16.22
CA SER A 116 1.94 1.79 17.54
C SER A 116 0.42 1.77 17.78
N GLY A 117 -0.39 2.10 16.76
CA GLY A 117 -1.85 2.11 16.85
C GLY A 117 -2.42 3.28 17.65
N SER A 118 -1.63 4.35 17.82
CA SER A 118 -2.05 5.58 18.47
C SER A 118 -2.48 6.62 17.44
N LEU A 119 -3.54 7.38 17.74
CA LEU A 119 -3.91 8.54 16.94
C LEU A 119 -2.82 9.62 17.05
N ILE A 120 -2.71 10.47 16.03
CA ILE A 120 -1.71 11.52 15.98
C ILE A 120 -2.09 12.68 16.91
N GLY A 121 -1.15 13.05 17.78
CA GLY A 121 -1.30 14.17 18.70
C GLY A 121 -2.25 13.86 19.86
N SER A 122 -2.67 14.91 20.57
CA SER A 122 -3.65 14.80 21.65
C SER A 122 -5.06 15.08 21.13
N ALA A 123 -6.07 14.43 21.72
CA ALA A 123 -7.47 14.74 21.44
C ALA A 123 -7.71 16.24 21.60
N ASN A 124 -8.28 16.86 20.56
CA ASN A 124 -8.60 18.27 20.55
C ASN A 124 -10.10 18.43 20.84
N ASP A 125 -10.43 18.81 22.07
CA ASP A 125 -11.81 19.00 22.52
C ASP A 125 -12.37 20.39 22.17
N ASN A 126 -11.59 21.25 21.48
CA ASN A 126 -12.07 22.55 21.05
C ASN A 126 -12.92 22.41 19.77
N PRO A 127 -14.24 22.68 19.82
CA PRO A 127 -15.14 22.49 18.69
C PRO A 127 -14.84 23.40 17.50
N ASN A 128 -14.01 24.43 17.67
CA ASN A 128 -13.69 25.41 16.64
C ASN A 128 -12.32 25.19 15.97
N LEU A 129 -11.61 24.12 16.32
CA LEU A 129 -10.30 23.79 15.74
C LEU A 129 -10.37 22.44 15.02
N PRO A 130 -9.67 22.27 13.89
CA PRO A 130 -9.52 20.96 13.28
C PRO A 130 -8.88 19.95 14.25
N PRO A 131 -9.26 18.67 14.19
CA PRO A 131 -8.59 17.63 14.96
C PRO A 131 -7.15 17.40 14.45
N THR A 132 -6.30 16.86 15.32
CA THR A 132 -4.89 16.53 15.00
C THR A 132 -4.74 15.23 14.20
N ASP A 133 -5.78 14.40 14.20
CA ASP A 133 -5.90 13.17 13.44
C ASP A 133 -7.24 13.17 12.68
N THR A 134 -7.33 12.49 11.54
CA THR A 134 -8.54 12.40 10.74
C THR A 134 -9.57 11.40 11.25
N GLY A 135 -9.20 10.53 12.19
CA GLY A 135 -10.08 9.73 13.04
C GLY A 135 -10.63 8.44 12.41
N GLU A 136 -10.42 8.17 11.13
CA GLU A 136 -10.98 6.97 10.50
C GLU A 136 -10.39 5.66 11.02
N ALA A 137 -9.21 5.66 11.64
CA ALA A 137 -8.63 4.46 12.27
C ALA A 137 -8.95 4.36 13.77
N ASP A 138 -9.79 5.24 14.31
CA ASP A 138 -10.19 5.16 15.71
C ASP A 138 -10.91 3.84 16.01
N GLY A 139 -10.52 3.18 17.11
CA GLY A 139 -10.99 1.85 17.47
C GLY A 139 -10.41 0.69 16.65
N LEU A 140 -9.41 0.92 15.79
CA LEU A 140 -8.65 -0.13 15.11
C LEU A 140 -7.31 -0.41 15.83
N THR A 141 -6.78 -1.62 15.65
CA THR A 141 -5.42 -1.96 16.07
C THR A 141 -4.39 -1.43 15.05
N PRO A 142 -3.08 -1.37 15.38
CA PRO A 142 -2.07 -0.97 14.40
C PRO A 142 -2.03 -1.89 13.17
N SER A 143 -2.54 -3.12 13.23
CA SER A 143 -2.66 -4.03 12.09
C SER A 143 -1.32 -4.25 11.37
N LYS A 144 -0.24 -4.44 12.15
CA LYS A 144 1.14 -4.53 11.68
C LYS A 144 1.57 -3.37 10.77
N CYS A 145 1.04 -2.17 11.00
CA CYS A 145 1.36 -1.00 10.18
C CYS A 145 2.87 -0.73 10.15
N THR A 146 3.41 -0.57 8.95
CA THR A 146 4.78 -0.10 8.70
C THR A 146 4.76 1.05 7.73
N LEU A 147 5.65 2.03 7.94
CA LEU A 147 5.83 3.19 7.08
C LEU A 147 7.29 3.27 6.65
N THR A 148 7.55 3.13 5.35
CA THR A 148 8.89 3.20 4.77
C THR A 148 9.02 4.47 3.91
N PHE A 149 10.08 5.24 4.13
CA PHE A 149 10.30 6.55 3.53
C PHE A 149 11.55 6.55 2.64
N GLY A 150 11.48 7.26 1.52
CA GLY A 150 12.61 7.44 0.62
C GLY A 150 12.56 8.76 -0.14
N VAL A 151 13.69 9.14 -0.72
CA VAL A 151 13.85 10.34 -1.55
C VAL A 151 14.11 9.97 -3.00
N GLY A 152 13.41 10.62 -3.92
CA GLY A 152 13.59 10.44 -5.34
C GLY A 152 14.75 11.27 -5.90
N PRO A 153 15.13 11.07 -7.18
CA PRO A 153 16.19 11.84 -7.82
C PRO A 153 15.98 13.36 -7.78
N ALA A 154 14.72 13.81 -7.85
CA ALA A 154 14.34 15.21 -7.91
C ALA A 154 14.61 15.98 -6.59
N MET A 155 14.72 15.28 -5.44
CA MET A 155 15.15 15.86 -4.16
C MET A 155 16.58 16.45 -4.23
N PHE A 156 17.39 15.98 -5.17
CA PHE A 156 18.79 16.37 -5.34
C PHE A 156 19.00 17.39 -6.47
N ASP A 157 17.93 18.06 -6.91
CA ASP A 157 18.07 19.19 -7.81
C ASP A 157 18.65 20.43 -7.08
N GLY A 158 18.59 21.58 -7.74
CA GLY A 158 19.14 22.83 -7.22
C GLY A 158 18.39 23.43 -6.03
N ARG A 159 17.17 22.97 -5.69
CA ARG A 159 16.30 23.63 -4.69
C ARG A 159 16.89 23.63 -3.29
N PHE A 160 17.59 22.56 -2.91
CA PHE A 160 17.95 22.31 -1.52
C PHE A 160 19.45 22.28 -1.24
N GLY A 161 20.29 22.52 -2.25
CA GLY A 161 21.75 22.44 -2.11
C GLY A 161 22.27 21.02 -1.85
N LEU A 162 21.47 19.99 -2.17
CA LEU A 162 21.80 18.59 -1.91
C LEU A 162 22.45 17.87 -3.11
N ALA A 163 22.63 18.53 -4.25
CA ALA A 163 23.12 17.90 -5.48
C ALA A 163 24.39 17.03 -5.30
N ALA A 164 25.35 17.49 -4.49
CA ALA A 164 26.59 16.73 -4.20
C ALA A 164 26.38 15.49 -3.32
N LYS A 165 25.25 15.38 -2.61
CA LYS A 165 24.88 14.21 -1.80
C LYS A 165 24.12 13.14 -2.60
N ARG A 166 23.78 13.41 -3.87
CA ARG A 166 23.05 12.47 -4.73
C ARG A 166 23.89 11.20 -4.97
N PRO A 167 23.37 10.00 -4.68
CA PRO A 167 24.04 8.77 -5.07
C PRO A 167 24.12 8.67 -6.60
N SER A 168 25.25 8.21 -7.13
CA SER A 168 25.49 8.16 -8.58
C SER A 168 24.52 7.25 -9.33
N THR A 169 24.00 6.21 -8.66
CA THR A 169 23.03 5.25 -9.21
C THR A 169 21.57 5.69 -9.02
N LEU A 170 21.31 6.78 -8.28
CA LEU A 170 19.97 7.31 -8.08
C LEU A 170 19.59 8.27 -9.22
N ALA A 171 19.17 7.71 -10.35
CA ALA A 171 18.59 8.44 -11.47
C ALA A 171 17.31 7.76 -11.95
N ASP A 172 16.49 8.49 -12.70
CA ASP A 172 15.35 7.89 -13.38
C ASP A 172 15.83 6.68 -14.18
N LEU A 173 15.03 5.61 -14.13
CA LEU A 173 15.37 4.37 -14.80
C LEU A 173 15.51 4.63 -16.30
N PRO A 174 16.47 3.95 -16.98
CA PRO A 174 16.55 4.06 -18.42
C PRO A 174 15.25 3.56 -19.07
N PRO A 175 14.94 4.00 -20.30
CA PRO A 175 13.81 3.45 -21.02
C PRO A 175 14.03 1.95 -21.26
N PHE A 176 12.97 1.16 -21.10
CA PHE A 176 12.95 -0.26 -21.45
C PHE A 176 12.02 -0.50 -22.64
N ALA A 177 12.29 -1.54 -23.42
CA ALA A 177 11.36 -1.94 -24.47
C ALA A 177 10.02 -2.38 -23.85
N GLY A 178 8.91 -1.98 -24.46
CA GLY A 178 7.55 -2.24 -23.95
C GLY A 178 7.05 -1.23 -22.91
N ASP A 179 7.86 -0.24 -22.51
CA ASP A 179 7.40 0.83 -21.64
C ASP A 179 6.35 1.69 -22.34
N SER A 180 5.24 1.93 -21.64
CA SER A 180 4.20 2.89 -22.02
C SER A 180 3.89 3.76 -20.80
N LEU A 181 4.94 4.39 -20.27
CA LEU A 181 4.88 5.15 -19.02
C LEU A 181 3.96 6.35 -19.15
N GLU A 182 3.05 6.47 -18.20
CA GLU A 182 2.16 7.62 -18.06
C GLU A 182 2.76 8.58 -17.02
N PRO A 183 2.99 9.86 -17.35
CA PRO A 183 3.68 10.80 -16.47
C PRO A 183 3.05 10.95 -15.08
N GLN A 184 1.73 10.78 -14.95
CA GLN A 184 1.04 10.86 -13.66
C GLN A 184 1.43 9.73 -12.69
N TRP A 185 1.91 8.58 -13.19
CA TRP A 185 2.33 7.44 -12.38
C TRP A 185 3.85 7.33 -12.20
N CYS A 186 4.59 8.41 -12.51
CA CYS A 186 6.05 8.39 -12.54
C CYS A 186 6.68 9.39 -11.57
N GLY A 187 7.84 9.04 -11.01
CA GLY A 187 8.67 9.95 -10.20
C GLY A 187 8.07 10.32 -8.84
N GLY A 188 8.54 11.44 -8.30
CA GLY A 188 8.22 11.98 -6.96
C GLY A 188 9.49 12.38 -6.20
N ASP A 189 9.42 13.47 -5.44
CA ASP A 189 10.51 13.92 -4.56
C ASP A 189 10.67 13.02 -3.33
N LEU A 190 9.54 12.59 -2.75
CA LEU A 190 9.48 11.69 -1.59
C LEU A 190 8.52 10.53 -1.87
N CYS A 191 8.77 9.37 -1.26
CA CYS A 191 7.79 8.29 -1.19
C CYS A 191 7.47 7.91 0.24
N VAL A 192 6.26 7.38 0.42
CA VAL A 192 5.83 6.65 1.61
C VAL A 192 5.18 5.34 1.16
N GLN A 193 5.73 4.22 1.61
CA GLN A 193 5.10 2.91 1.50
C GLN A 193 4.41 2.60 2.84
N ALA A 194 3.08 2.65 2.88
CA ALA A 194 2.30 2.25 4.05
C ALA A 194 1.73 0.85 3.85
N CYS A 195 2.15 -0.11 4.67
CA CYS A 195 1.63 -1.48 4.62
C CYS A 195 0.98 -1.85 5.95
N ALA A 196 -0.17 -2.50 5.91
CA ALA A 196 -0.90 -2.99 7.07
C ALA A 196 -1.77 -4.19 6.68
N ASP A 197 -2.19 -4.98 7.67
CA ASP A 197 -3.10 -6.10 7.48
C ASP A 197 -4.56 -5.64 7.30
N ASP A 198 -4.82 -4.34 7.47
CA ASP A 198 -6.08 -3.62 7.24
C ASP A 198 -5.86 -2.41 6.31
N MET A 199 -6.69 -2.28 5.27
CA MET A 199 -6.54 -1.22 4.26
C MET A 199 -6.88 0.17 4.82
N GLN A 200 -7.84 0.28 5.74
CA GLN A 200 -8.25 1.53 6.34
C GLN A 200 -7.12 2.10 7.21
N VAL A 201 -6.37 1.23 7.91
CA VAL A 201 -5.16 1.62 8.65
C VAL A 201 -4.06 2.13 7.71
N ALA A 202 -3.78 1.43 6.59
CA ALA A 202 -2.78 1.86 5.62
C ALA A 202 -3.16 3.21 4.96
N PHE A 203 -4.43 3.37 4.58
CA PHE A 203 -4.97 4.60 3.99
C PHE A 203 -4.93 5.77 4.99
N HIS A 204 -5.36 5.55 6.24
CA HIS A 204 -5.34 6.55 7.31
C HIS A 204 -3.93 7.14 7.50
N ALA A 205 -2.90 6.29 7.48
CA ALA A 205 -1.53 6.72 7.61
C ALA A 205 -1.12 7.68 6.47
N ILE A 206 -1.35 7.30 5.21
CA ILE A 206 -1.06 8.17 4.07
C ILE A 206 -1.86 9.48 4.11
N ARG A 207 -3.15 9.42 4.46
CA ARG A 207 -4.01 10.60 4.56
C ARG A 207 -3.51 11.60 5.60
N ASN A 208 -3.09 11.11 6.77
CA ASN A 208 -2.55 11.97 7.83
C ASN A 208 -1.19 12.55 7.45
N LEU A 209 -0.30 11.77 6.84
CA LEU A 209 0.98 12.29 6.36
C LEU A 209 0.78 13.37 5.29
N ALA A 210 -0.16 13.16 4.36
CA ALA A 210 -0.54 14.18 3.38
C ALA A 210 -1.17 15.44 4.03
N ARG A 211 -1.96 15.27 5.10
CA ARG A 211 -2.50 16.40 5.88
C ARG A 211 -1.37 17.23 6.51
N ILE A 212 -0.39 16.57 7.13
CA ILE A 212 0.78 17.20 7.76
C ILE A 212 1.67 17.89 6.72
N ALA A 213 1.76 17.33 5.51
CA ALA A 213 2.56 17.88 4.42
C ALA A 213 2.03 19.18 3.81
N ARG A 214 0.77 19.55 4.06
CA ARG A 214 0.15 20.74 3.45
C ARG A 214 1.02 21.99 3.64
N GLY A 215 1.27 22.69 2.54
CA GLY A 215 2.14 23.87 2.48
C GLY A 215 3.63 23.57 2.30
N THR A 216 4.04 22.30 2.36
CA THR A 216 5.44 21.87 2.11
C THR A 216 5.52 20.87 0.95
N ALA A 217 4.61 19.91 0.89
CA ALA A 217 4.52 18.92 -0.18
C ALA A 217 3.06 18.64 -0.59
N VAL A 218 2.88 18.09 -1.78
CA VAL A 218 1.58 17.64 -2.31
C VAL A 218 1.68 16.19 -2.78
N LEU A 219 0.57 15.45 -2.70
CA LEU A 219 0.51 14.11 -3.30
C LEU A 219 0.66 14.23 -4.82
N ARG A 220 1.61 13.47 -5.36
CA ARG A 220 1.84 13.35 -6.79
C ARG A 220 1.00 12.23 -7.38
N TRP A 221 1.07 11.05 -6.76
CA TRP A 221 0.25 9.89 -7.09
C TRP A 221 0.16 8.95 -5.89
N THR A 222 -0.91 8.16 -5.86
CA THR A 222 -1.10 7.09 -4.88
C THR A 222 -1.48 5.81 -5.61
N GLN A 223 -1.09 4.67 -5.06
CA GLN A 223 -1.55 3.37 -5.52
C GLN A 223 -1.85 2.49 -4.32
N GLU A 224 -3.10 2.05 -4.25
CA GLU A 224 -3.52 1.02 -3.32
C GLU A 224 -3.21 -0.36 -3.92
N GLY A 225 -2.88 -1.30 -3.06
CA GLY A 225 -2.58 -2.66 -3.44
C GLY A 225 -2.96 -3.66 -2.36
N PHE A 226 -3.10 -4.92 -2.77
CA PHE A 226 -3.48 -6.02 -1.92
C PHE A 226 -2.69 -7.28 -2.30
N GLN A 227 -2.65 -8.20 -1.36
CA GLN A 227 -2.33 -9.60 -1.58
C GLN A 227 -3.32 -10.45 -0.77
N ARG A 228 -3.12 -11.79 -0.74
CA ARG A 228 -3.93 -12.67 0.11
C ARG A 228 -3.90 -12.18 1.56
N THR A 229 -5.02 -12.31 2.27
CA THR A 229 -5.06 -12.04 3.71
C THR A 229 -4.56 -13.25 4.50
N GLY A 230 -3.88 -13.02 5.62
CA GLY A 230 -3.45 -14.12 6.51
C GLY A 230 -4.60 -15.05 6.95
N ASN A 231 -5.81 -14.51 7.15
CA ASN A 231 -7.00 -15.30 7.49
C ASN A 231 -7.46 -16.21 6.33
N ALA A 232 -7.27 -15.77 5.07
CA ALA A 232 -7.61 -16.55 3.88
C ALA A 232 -6.54 -17.60 3.53
N ASP A 233 -5.32 -17.48 4.07
CA ASP A 233 -4.25 -18.47 3.95
C ASP A 233 -3.58 -18.75 5.30
N PRO A 234 -4.22 -19.52 6.19
CA PRO A 234 -3.68 -19.82 7.52
C PRO A 234 -2.35 -20.60 7.49
N LYS A 235 -2.00 -21.22 6.36
CA LYS A 235 -0.75 -21.95 6.19
C LYS A 235 0.43 -21.03 5.84
N GLY A 236 0.17 -19.77 5.49
CA GLY A 236 1.19 -18.78 5.17
C GLY A 236 2.05 -19.13 3.94
N GLY A 237 1.52 -19.88 2.97
CA GLY A 237 2.24 -20.23 1.75
C GLY A 237 2.44 -19.03 0.83
N THR A 238 3.36 -19.05 -0.13
CA THR A 238 3.66 -17.89 -1.01
C THR A 238 2.39 -17.27 -1.65
N PRO A 239 2.24 -15.92 -1.65
CA PRO A 239 1.07 -15.25 -2.25
C PRO A 239 0.93 -15.57 -3.73
N ARG A 240 -0.27 -15.36 -4.27
CA ARG A 240 -0.50 -15.34 -5.72
C ARG A 240 -0.71 -13.93 -6.23
N ASN A 241 -0.22 -13.66 -7.44
CA ASN A 241 -0.56 -12.45 -8.20
C ASN A 241 -1.82 -12.67 -9.06
N LEU A 242 -2.25 -11.63 -9.78
CA LEU A 242 -3.47 -11.67 -10.61
C LEU A 242 -3.37 -12.55 -11.87
N LEU A 243 -2.18 -13.02 -12.25
CA LEU A 243 -2.03 -14.06 -13.28
C LEU A 243 -2.20 -15.48 -12.71
N GLY A 244 -2.41 -15.59 -11.40
CA GLY A 244 -2.68 -16.85 -10.70
C GLY A 244 -1.42 -17.61 -10.29
N PHE A 245 -0.23 -17.04 -10.45
CA PHE A 245 1.04 -17.67 -10.10
C PHE A 245 1.49 -17.30 -8.68
N LYS A 246 2.16 -18.23 -7.99
CA LYS A 246 2.84 -17.93 -6.73
C LYS A 246 3.96 -16.93 -6.99
N ASP A 247 4.02 -15.89 -6.18
CA ASP A 247 4.88 -14.73 -6.39
C ASP A 247 5.65 -14.40 -5.10
N GLY A 248 6.96 -14.66 -5.11
CA GLY A 248 7.82 -14.47 -3.93
C GLY A 248 8.81 -15.61 -3.69
N THR A 249 8.55 -16.79 -4.26
CA THR A 249 9.36 -18.01 -4.06
C THR A 249 10.87 -17.82 -4.27
N GLY A 250 11.25 -17.05 -5.30
CA GLY A 250 12.66 -16.81 -5.65
C GLY A 250 13.30 -15.61 -4.95
N ASN A 251 12.68 -15.04 -3.91
CA ASN A 251 13.32 -13.99 -3.12
C ASN A 251 14.51 -14.53 -2.33
N PRO A 252 15.49 -13.66 -2.01
CA PRO A 252 16.56 -14.01 -1.07
C PRO A 252 15.99 -14.30 0.33
N ASP A 253 16.72 -15.06 1.14
CA ASP A 253 16.31 -15.36 2.51
C ASP A 253 16.51 -14.13 3.39
N VAL A 254 15.40 -13.50 3.78
CA VAL A 254 15.41 -12.28 4.59
C VAL A 254 15.91 -12.50 6.01
N THR A 255 16.09 -13.77 6.44
CA THR A 255 16.66 -14.13 7.74
C THR A 255 18.18 -14.32 7.69
N ASP A 256 18.78 -14.37 6.49
CA ASP A 256 20.22 -14.39 6.31
C ASP A 256 20.79 -12.96 6.24
N ASP A 257 21.30 -12.49 7.37
CA ASP A 257 21.91 -11.15 7.49
C ASP A 257 23.09 -10.93 6.52
N ALA A 258 23.84 -11.98 6.17
CA ALA A 258 24.94 -11.87 5.23
C ALA A 258 24.40 -11.67 3.81
N GLU A 259 23.37 -12.43 3.42
CA GLU A 259 22.70 -12.23 2.14
C GLU A 259 22.07 -10.84 2.05
N MET A 260 21.42 -10.35 3.11
CA MET A 260 20.80 -9.01 3.12
C MET A 260 21.83 -7.88 3.00
N ARG A 261 23.03 -8.01 3.58
CA ARG A 261 24.13 -7.05 3.40
C ARG A 261 24.68 -6.99 1.98
N GLU A 262 24.61 -8.10 1.25
CA GLU A 262 25.02 -8.16 -0.16
C GLU A 262 23.92 -7.68 -1.10
N VAL A 263 22.66 -8.05 -0.83
CA VAL A 263 21.55 -7.85 -1.76
C VAL A 263 20.80 -6.54 -1.51
N VAL A 264 20.53 -6.17 -0.26
CA VAL A 264 19.55 -5.13 0.09
C VAL A 264 20.20 -3.88 0.66
N TRP A 265 21.09 -4.03 1.66
CA TRP A 265 21.57 -2.90 2.47
C TRP A 265 22.78 -2.19 1.87
N CYS A 266 22.69 -0.86 1.78
CA CYS A 266 23.79 0.01 1.39
C CYS A 266 24.88 0.01 2.47
N GLY A 267 26.12 -0.27 2.07
CA GLY A 267 27.30 -0.30 2.92
C GLY A 267 28.20 0.92 2.75
N SER A 268 29.47 0.78 3.11
CA SER A 268 30.46 1.86 3.06
C SER A 268 30.78 2.35 1.64
N GLU A 269 30.43 1.58 0.61
CA GLU A 269 30.53 1.98 -0.80
C GLU A 269 29.48 3.02 -1.23
N SER A 270 28.42 3.19 -0.43
CA SER A 270 27.36 4.18 -0.67
C SER A 270 27.66 5.51 0.07
N PRO A 271 27.04 6.64 -0.34
CA PRO A 271 27.15 7.88 0.41
C PRO A 271 26.85 7.67 1.90
N ALA A 272 27.60 8.35 2.78
CA ALA A 272 27.53 8.11 4.23
C ALA A 272 26.11 8.18 4.80
N TRP A 273 25.27 9.07 4.26
CA TRP A 273 23.88 9.22 4.70
C TRP A 273 22.97 8.03 4.34
N MET A 274 23.34 7.23 3.34
CA MET A 274 22.62 6.05 2.85
C MET A 274 23.06 4.76 3.54
N GLN A 275 24.09 4.74 4.37
CA GLN A 275 24.56 3.51 5.01
C GLN A 275 23.45 2.94 5.91
N GLY A 276 23.09 1.68 5.69
CA GLY A 276 21.92 1.03 6.33
C GLY A 276 20.57 1.31 5.64
N GLY A 277 20.55 2.16 4.61
CA GLY A 277 19.42 2.33 3.70
C GLY A 277 19.42 1.31 2.56
N THR A 278 18.53 1.51 1.59
CA THR A 278 18.40 0.67 0.38
C THR A 278 17.82 1.47 -0.77
N TYR A 279 18.01 1.03 -2.00
CA TYR A 279 17.27 1.60 -3.13
C TYR A 279 15.99 0.84 -3.38
N MET A 280 14.91 1.58 -3.60
CA MET A 280 13.61 1.07 -4.00
C MET A 280 13.39 1.35 -5.49
N ALA A 281 13.00 0.33 -6.25
CA ALA A 281 12.45 0.51 -7.60
C ALA A 281 10.96 0.15 -7.59
N VAL A 282 10.14 1.05 -8.14
CA VAL A 282 8.69 0.92 -8.21
C VAL A 282 8.25 0.94 -9.66
N ARG A 283 7.48 -0.06 -10.08
CA ARG A 283 6.88 -0.12 -11.42
C ARG A 283 5.40 -0.41 -11.29
N ARG A 284 4.56 0.45 -11.85
CA ARG A 284 3.14 0.14 -12.04
C ARG A 284 3.03 -0.69 -13.31
N VAL A 285 2.69 -1.96 -13.16
CA VAL A 285 2.62 -2.93 -14.26
C VAL A 285 1.17 -3.33 -14.45
N ARG A 286 0.53 -2.82 -15.50
CA ARG A 286 -0.83 -3.24 -15.86
C ARG A 286 -0.75 -4.58 -16.57
N LEU A 287 -1.62 -5.50 -16.18
CA LEU A 287 -1.73 -6.83 -16.76
C LEU A 287 -2.86 -6.87 -17.77
N ARG A 288 -2.66 -7.59 -18.88
CA ARG A 288 -3.67 -7.87 -19.92
C ARG A 288 -4.41 -9.15 -19.55
N ILE A 289 -5.15 -9.09 -18.44
CA ILE A 289 -5.76 -10.27 -17.79
C ILE A 289 -6.71 -11.00 -18.74
N GLU A 290 -7.48 -10.28 -19.55
CA GLU A 290 -8.44 -10.86 -20.49
C GLU A 290 -7.76 -11.64 -21.62
N VAL A 291 -6.55 -11.24 -22.02
CA VAL A 291 -5.72 -11.96 -22.99
C VAL A 291 -5.11 -13.19 -22.33
N TRP A 292 -4.59 -13.03 -21.11
CA TRP A 292 -3.99 -14.10 -20.32
C TRP A 292 -4.96 -15.26 -20.05
N ASP A 293 -6.21 -14.94 -19.69
CA ASP A 293 -7.23 -15.93 -19.33
C ASP A 293 -7.67 -16.82 -20.51
N ARG A 294 -7.33 -16.41 -21.74
CA ARG A 294 -7.59 -17.17 -22.97
C ARG A 294 -6.43 -18.06 -23.40
N SER A 295 -5.28 -17.96 -22.73
CA SER A 295 -4.09 -18.74 -23.01
C SER A 295 -4.21 -20.15 -22.40
N THR A 296 -3.58 -21.15 -23.03
CA THR A 296 -3.59 -22.50 -22.46
C THR A 296 -2.77 -22.55 -21.17
N LEU A 297 -3.09 -23.47 -20.25
CA LEU A 297 -2.30 -23.64 -19.03
C LEU A 297 -0.83 -23.93 -19.36
N SER A 298 -0.56 -24.71 -20.41
CA SER A 298 0.81 -25.00 -20.84
C SER A 298 1.55 -23.73 -21.28
N ASP A 299 0.89 -22.83 -22.00
CA ASP A 299 1.49 -21.55 -22.41
C ASP A 299 1.73 -20.64 -21.20
N GLN A 300 0.79 -20.62 -20.26
CA GLN A 300 0.94 -19.87 -19.00
C GLN A 300 2.14 -20.37 -18.19
N GLU A 301 2.28 -21.68 -18.01
CA GLU A 301 3.39 -22.29 -17.28
C GLU A 301 4.72 -22.09 -18.01
N ALA A 302 4.73 -22.24 -19.34
CA ALA A 302 5.91 -21.97 -20.17
C ALA A 302 6.33 -20.50 -20.15
N THR A 303 5.38 -19.56 -20.02
CA THR A 303 5.66 -18.13 -19.86
C THR A 303 6.41 -17.85 -18.56
N PHE A 304 6.02 -18.49 -17.45
CA PHE A 304 6.69 -18.30 -16.16
C PHE A 304 7.91 -19.20 -15.94
N GLY A 305 7.98 -20.37 -16.57
CA GLY A 305 8.98 -21.41 -16.30
C GLY A 305 8.69 -22.22 -15.02
N ARG A 306 7.45 -22.14 -14.51
CA ARG A 306 6.98 -22.80 -13.28
C ARG A 306 5.58 -23.36 -13.47
N HIS A 307 5.23 -24.38 -12.69
CA HIS A 307 3.87 -24.87 -12.60
C HIS A 307 2.98 -23.89 -11.84
N ARG A 308 1.80 -23.57 -12.39
CA ARG A 308 0.89 -22.58 -11.81
C ARG A 308 0.38 -23.04 -10.45
N GLN A 309 0.02 -24.31 -10.32
CA GLN A 309 -0.60 -24.84 -9.10
C GLN A 309 0.41 -24.96 -7.96
N SER A 310 1.51 -25.68 -8.15
CA SER A 310 2.51 -25.93 -7.10
C SER A 310 3.46 -24.75 -6.89
N GLY A 311 3.76 -23.99 -7.95
CA GLY A 311 4.85 -23.00 -7.97
C GLY A 311 6.22 -23.62 -8.24
N ALA A 312 6.32 -24.94 -8.39
CA ALA A 312 7.59 -25.61 -8.68
C ALA A 312 8.14 -25.21 -10.05
N PRO A 313 9.47 -25.15 -10.25
CA PRO A 313 10.06 -25.14 -11.58
C PRO A 313 9.49 -26.27 -12.46
N ILE A 314 9.33 -26.02 -13.77
CA ILE A 314 8.95 -27.10 -14.69
C ILE A 314 10.02 -28.21 -14.60
N GLY A 315 9.58 -29.45 -14.43
CA GLY A 315 10.46 -30.60 -14.18
C GLY A 315 10.71 -30.92 -12.70
N ALA A 316 10.13 -30.16 -11.77
CA ALA A 316 10.18 -30.41 -10.33
C ALA A 316 8.78 -30.42 -9.71
N THR A 317 8.66 -30.96 -8.49
CA THR A 317 7.39 -31.05 -7.75
C THR A 317 7.30 -30.07 -6.58
N ASP A 318 8.44 -29.70 -6.00
CA ASP A 318 8.52 -28.79 -4.86
C ASP A 318 8.68 -27.33 -5.30
N GLU A 319 7.95 -26.42 -4.64
CA GLU A 319 7.97 -24.98 -4.94
C GLU A 319 9.38 -24.39 -4.85
N PHE A 320 10.13 -24.79 -3.83
CA PHE A 320 11.45 -24.26 -3.47
C PHE A 320 12.59 -25.09 -4.06
N ALA A 321 12.28 -26.05 -4.94
CA ALA A 321 13.31 -26.71 -5.74
C ALA A 321 14.12 -25.68 -6.54
N LYS A 322 15.43 -25.93 -6.67
CA LYS A 322 16.33 -25.07 -7.44
C LYS A 322 15.89 -25.02 -8.90
N LEU A 323 16.01 -23.83 -9.51
CA LEU A 323 15.75 -23.63 -10.93
C LEU A 323 16.88 -24.27 -11.74
N ASN A 324 16.66 -25.46 -12.30
CA ASN A 324 17.66 -26.16 -13.11
C ASN A 324 17.53 -25.76 -14.59
N LEU A 325 18.23 -24.70 -14.99
CA LEU A 325 18.21 -24.19 -16.37
C LEU A 325 19.00 -25.06 -17.37
N GLU A 326 19.81 -26.00 -16.87
CA GLU A 326 20.59 -26.93 -17.69
C GLU A 326 19.83 -28.24 -17.99
N ALA A 327 18.67 -28.46 -17.33
CA ALA A 327 17.85 -29.64 -17.56
C ALA A 327 17.34 -29.69 -19.01
N ALA A 328 17.53 -30.83 -19.66
CA ALA A 328 17.06 -31.09 -21.01
C ALA A 328 16.16 -32.33 -21.08
N ASP A 329 15.20 -32.32 -22.01
CA ASP A 329 14.36 -33.48 -22.32
C ASP A 329 15.12 -34.54 -23.15
N ALA A 330 14.42 -35.62 -23.54
CA ALA A 330 15.01 -36.71 -24.31
C ALA A 330 15.50 -36.27 -25.70
N GLU A 331 14.96 -35.18 -26.23
CA GLU A 331 15.33 -34.57 -27.51
C GLU A 331 16.42 -33.50 -27.36
N GLY A 332 16.92 -33.26 -26.14
CA GLY A 332 17.97 -32.28 -25.85
C GLY A 332 17.47 -30.83 -25.78
N LYS A 333 16.15 -30.60 -25.71
CA LYS A 333 15.58 -29.26 -25.55
C LYS A 333 15.50 -28.88 -24.08
N PRO A 334 15.68 -27.59 -23.73
CA PRO A 334 15.53 -27.15 -22.34
C PRO A 334 14.15 -27.50 -21.77
N VAL A 335 14.12 -28.12 -20.59
CA VAL A 335 12.89 -28.44 -19.86
C VAL A 335 12.16 -27.15 -19.45
N ILE A 336 12.93 -26.15 -19.05
CA ILE A 336 12.43 -24.80 -18.74
C ILE A 336 12.71 -23.91 -19.96
N PRO A 337 11.71 -23.25 -20.57
CA PRO A 337 11.95 -22.36 -21.69
C PRO A 337 12.95 -21.26 -21.30
N PRO A 338 14.03 -21.05 -22.08
CA PRO A 338 15.09 -20.09 -21.73
C PRO A 338 14.62 -18.62 -21.78
N ASP A 339 13.51 -18.36 -22.48
CA ASP A 339 12.80 -17.09 -22.58
C ASP A 339 11.63 -16.95 -21.57
N SER A 340 11.50 -17.89 -20.63
CA SER A 340 10.54 -17.79 -19.54
C SER A 340 10.95 -16.74 -18.50
N HIS A 341 9.96 -16.15 -17.83
CA HIS A 341 10.16 -15.10 -16.84
C HIS A 341 11.14 -15.51 -15.73
N SER A 342 10.97 -16.70 -15.15
CA SER A 342 11.86 -17.19 -14.08
C SER A 342 13.29 -17.39 -14.58
N ALA A 343 13.48 -17.92 -15.79
CA ALA A 343 14.82 -18.16 -16.36
C ALA A 343 15.55 -16.83 -16.62
N LEU A 344 14.89 -15.87 -17.26
CA LEU A 344 15.48 -14.57 -17.60
C LEU A 344 15.74 -13.70 -16.36
N ALA A 345 14.82 -13.72 -15.38
CA ALA A 345 15.00 -13.03 -14.12
C ALA A 345 16.19 -13.60 -13.34
N HIS A 346 16.28 -14.93 -13.24
CA HIS A 346 17.38 -15.63 -12.57
C HIS A 346 18.73 -15.36 -13.26
N GLY A 347 18.79 -15.45 -14.59
CA GLY A 347 20.04 -15.36 -15.33
C GLY A 347 21.03 -16.45 -14.88
N ASP A 348 22.21 -16.04 -14.45
CA ASP A 348 23.25 -16.92 -13.86
C ASP A 348 23.14 -17.05 -12.32
N GLY A 349 22.12 -16.45 -11.71
CA GLY A 349 21.88 -16.48 -10.27
C GLY A 349 22.76 -15.52 -9.44
N THR A 350 23.66 -14.75 -10.06
CA THR A 350 24.59 -13.86 -9.35
C THR A 350 23.96 -12.53 -8.96
N VAL A 351 22.94 -12.09 -9.71
CA VAL A 351 22.25 -10.81 -9.49
C VAL A 351 20.89 -11.09 -8.86
N LYS A 352 20.70 -10.64 -7.62
CA LYS A 352 19.45 -10.80 -6.85
C LYS A 352 18.82 -9.45 -6.56
N MET A 353 17.54 -9.43 -6.21
CA MET A 353 16.85 -8.30 -5.59
C MET A 353 15.77 -8.83 -4.65
N LEU A 354 15.38 -8.06 -3.64
CA LEU A 354 14.25 -8.43 -2.78
C LEU A 354 12.97 -7.82 -3.34
N ARG A 355 12.02 -8.64 -3.81
CA ARG A 355 10.73 -8.16 -4.31
C ARG A 355 9.68 -8.14 -3.21
N ARG A 356 8.87 -7.08 -3.16
CA ARG A 356 7.80 -6.88 -2.16
C ARG A 356 6.56 -6.25 -2.80
N SER A 357 6.11 -6.89 -3.87
CA SER A 357 5.09 -6.34 -4.77
C SER A 357 3.67 -6.63 -4.29
N TYR A 358 2.72 -5.80 -4.71
CA TYR A 358 1.29 -5.95 -4.40
C TYR A 358 0.47 -5.95 -5.68
N SER A 359 -0.59 -6.75 -5.72
CA SER A 359 -1.56 -6.65 -6.80
C SER A 359 -2.36 -5.36 -6.64
N PHE A 360 -2.84 -4.76 -7.73
CA PHE A 360 -3.78 -3.65 -7.68
C PHE A 360 -4.98 -3.89 -8.60
N SER A 361 -6.10 -3.27 -8.27
CA SER A 361 -7.29 -3.16 -9.11
C SER A 361 -7.86 -1.77 -8.94
N SER A 362 -7.76 -0.96 -9.99
CA SER A 362 -8.13 0.46 -10.00
C SER A 362 -9.38 0.71 -10.85
N GLY A 363 -10.20 -0.32 -11.04
CA GLY A 363 -11.42 -0.27 -11.84
C GLY A 363 -11.15 -0.66 -13.29
N MET A 364 -11.53 0.21 -14.23
CA MET A 364 -11.54 -0.08 -15.66
C MET A 364 -10.96 1.09 -16.45
N ASP A 365 -10.20 0.77 -17.49
CA ASP A 365 -9.82 1.72 -18.53
C ASP A 365 -11.08 2.13 -19.31
N LEU A 366 -11.50 3.39 -19.14
CA LEU A 366 -12.74 3.89 -19.74
C LEU A 366 -12.66 3.99 -21.27
N THR A 367 -11.47 3.91 -21.86
CA THR A 367 -11.27 3.94 -23.31
C THR A 367 -11.39 2.54 -23.91
N THR A 368 -10.75 1.54 -23.28
CA THR A 368 -10.71 0.17 -23.83
C THR A 368 -11.75 -0.77 -23.23
N GLY A 369 -12.34 -0.42 -22.08
CA GLY A 369 -13.26 -1.28 -21.33
C GLY A 369 -12.60 -2.46 -20.61
N GLN A 370 -11.26 -2.52 -20.60
CA GLN A 370 -10.49 -3.56 -19.92
C GLN A 370 -10.20 -3.19 -18.47
N LEU A 371 -9.97 -4.18 -17.62
CA LEU A 371 -9.60 -3.92 -16.23
C LEU A 371 -8.29 -3.12 -16.15
N ASP A 372 -8.27 -2.11 -15.28
CA ASP A 372 -7.05 -1.43 -14.86
C ASP A 372 -6.54 -2.13 -13.60
N ALA A 373 -5.99 -3.32 -13.81
CA ALA A 373 -5.51 -4.18 -12.74
C ALA A 373 -4.13 -4.73 -13.09
N GLY A 374 -3.34 -5.01 -12.08
CA GLY A 374 -1.99 -5.49 -12.29
C GLY A 374 -1.17 -5.67 -11.04
N LEU A 375 0.13 -5.41 -11.16
CA LEU A 375 1.10 -5.49 -10.09
C LEU A 375 1.74 -4.11 -9.89
N LEU A 376 1.65 -3.56 -8.68
CA LEU A 376 2.58 -2.53 -8.25
C LEU A 376 3.85 -3.26 -7.81
N PHE A 377 4.76 -3.40 -8.76
CA PHE A 377 6.04 -4.03 -8.52
C PHE A 377 6.89 -3.12 -7.65
N ILE A 378 7.38 -3.66 -6.54
CA ILE A 378 8.33 -2.99 -5.64
C ILE A 378 9.48 -3.94 -5.41
N SER A 379 10.70 -3.41 -5.50
CA SER A 379 11.92 -4.14 -5.17
C SER A 379 12.89 -3.28 -4.37
N PHE A 380 13.67 -3.95 -3.52
CA PHE A 380 14.73 -3.38 -2.72
C PHE A 380 16.07 -4.01 -3.09
N GLN A 381 17.08 -3.16 -3.22
CA GLN A 381 18.40 -3.55 -3.65
C GLN A 381 19.47 -2.57 -3.16
N LYS A 382 20.68 -3.08 -3.02
CA LYS A 382 21.88 -2.31 -2.68
C LYS A 382 22.37 -1.43 -3.83
N ASP A 383 22.12 -1.81 -5.09
CA ASP A 383 22.50 -1.05 -6.29
C ASP A 383 21.42 -1.17 -7.38
N LEU A 384 20.77 -0.05 -7.71
CA LEU A 384 19.73 0.02 -8.75
C LEU A 384 20.21 -0.46 -10.12
N VAL A 385 21.41 -0.06 -10.52
CA VAL A 385 21.91 -0.27 -11.87
C VAL A 385 22.36 -1.72 -12.04
N LYS A 386 23.10 -2.25 -11.05
CA LYS A 386 23.61 -3.61 -11.10
C LYS A 386 22.52 -4.66 -10.91
N GLN A 387 21.47 -4.35 -10.13
CA GLN A 387 20.43 -5.32 -9.79
C GLN A 387 19.16 -5.10 -10.61
N PHE A 388 18.33 -4.12 -10.27
CA PHE A 388 17.04 -3.91 -10.92
C PHE A 388 17.16 -3.64 -12.42
N VAL A 389 17.97 -2.67 -12.82
CA VAL A 389 18.13 -2.28 -14.24
C VAL A 389 18.72 -3.44 -15.06
N SER A 390 19.68 -4.18 -14.50
CA SER A 390 20.29 -5.34 -15.16
C SER A 390 19.26 -6.44 -15.44
N ILE A 391 18.45 -6.80 -14.44
CA ILE A 391 17.38 -7.80 -14.57
C ILE A 391 16.32 -7.30 -15.55
N GLN A 392 15.82 -6.08 -15.40
CA GLN A 392 14.78 -5.52 -16.28
C GLN A 392 15.24 -5.40 -17.75
N LYS A 393 16.53 -5.11 -18.00
CA LYS A 393 17.08 -5.12 -19.38
C LYS A 393 17.05 -6.50 -20.03
N ARG A 394 17.20 -7.58 -19.27
CA ARG A 394 17.04 -8.95 -19.79
C ARG A 394 15.59 -9.25 -20.08
N LEU A 395 14.70 -8.93 -19.12
CA LEU A 395 13.27 -9.19 -19.23
C LEU A 395 12.64 -8.43 -20.41
N SER A 396 12.85 -7.12 -20.49
CA SER A 396 12.26 -6.26 -21.55
C SER A 396 12.61 -6.67 -22.98
N LYS A 397 13.69 -7.44 -23.20
CA LYS A 397 14.10 -7.87 -24.55
C LYS A 397 13.47 -9.18 -24.98
N ASN A 398 13.38 -10.15 -24.08
CA ASN A 398 13.16 -11.55 -24.45
C ASN A 398 12.04 -12.25 -23.67
N ASP A 399 11.47 -11.61 -22.65
CA ASP A 399 10.50 -12.25 -21.77
C ASP A 399 9.15 -12.44 -22.45
N ARG A 400 8.65 -13.68 -22.45
CA ARG A 400 7.30 -14.03 -22.90
C ARG A 400 6.21 -13.26 -22.16
N LEU A 401 6.45 -12.92 -20.88
CA LEU A 401 5.48 -12.20 -20.07
C LEU A 401 5.16 -10.80 -20.63
N ASN A 402 6.05 -10.21 -21.44
CA ASN A 402 5.85 -8.91 -22.07
C ASN A 402 4.61 -8.87 -22.99
N GLU A 403 4.13 -10.02 -23.48
CA GLU A 403 2.87 -10.09 -24.24
C GLU A 403 1.65 -9.76 -23.36
N TYR A 404 1.72 -10.06 -22.08
CA TYR A 404 0.60 -10.01 -21.12
C TYR A 404 0.70 -8.86 -20.14
N MET A 405 1.68 -7.97 -20.26
CA MET A 405 1.85 -6.86 -19.35
C MET A 405 2.36 -5.60 -20.04
N VAL A 406 2.16 -4.46 -19.40
CA VAL A 406 2.72 -3.18 -19.82
C VAL A 406 3.12 -2.36 -18.59
N HIS A 407 4.32 -1.77 -18.62
CA HIS A 407 4.75 -0.84 -17.60
C HIS A 407 4.13 0.53 -17.88
N THR A 408 3.25 1.01 -16.98
CA THR A 408 2.55 2.29 -17.10
C THR A 408 3.02 3.34 -16.11
N GLY A 409 3.84 2.96 -15.13
CA GLY A 409 4.39 3.88 -14.14
C GLY A 409 5.76 3.44 -13.65
N SER A 410 6.58 4.41 -13.24
CA SER A 410 7.97 4.18 -12.87
C SER A 410 8.48 5.21 -11.88
N ALA A 411 9.04 4.75 -10.77
CA ALA A 411 9.74 5.60 -9.84
C ALA A 411 10.91 4.86 -9.18
N VAL A 412 11.90 5.61 -8.71
CA VAL A 412 12.98 5.09 -7.87
C VAL A 412 13.17 6.00 -6.68
N PHE A 413 13.51 5.40 -5.55
CA PHE A 413 13.75 6.12 -4.31
C PHE A 413 14.97 5.54 -3.60
N ALA A 414 15.76 6.41 -2.99
CA ALA A 414 16.75 6.03 -1.99
C ALA A 414 16.06 6.04 -0.63
N CYS A 415 15.76 4.86 -0.09
CA CYS A 415 15.16 4.71 1.23
C CYS A 415 16.21 4.97 2.30
N PHE A 416 15.87 5.84 3.25
CA PHE A 416 16.75 6.20 4.36
C PHE A 416 17.13 4.96 5.22
N PRO A 417 18.24 5.04 5.98
CA PRO A 417 18.44 4.12 7.09
C PRO A 417 17.29 4.20 8.12
N GLY A 418 17.27 3.26 9.05
CA GLY A 418 16.31 3.28 10.15
C GLY A 418 16.46 4.49 11.06
N VAL A 419 15.42 4.76 11.84
CA VAL A 419 15.38 5.91 12.75
C VAL A 419 15.76 5.43 14.16
N ARG A 420 16.70 6.13 14.79
CA ARG A 420 17.01 5.97 16.22
C ARG A 420 16.04 6.79 17.06
N GLU A 421 15.76 6.37 18.28
CA GLU A 421 14.98 7.20 19.23
C GLU A 421 15.66 8.57 19.41
N GLY A 422 14.85 9.64 19.35
CA GLY A 422 15.32 11.03 19.38
C GLY A 422 15.85 11.57 18.05
N GLY A 423 16.05 10.72 17.04
CA GLY A 423 16.35 11.11 15.66
C GLY A 423 15.07 11.31 14.82
N TYR A 424 15.25 11.55 13.52
CA TYR A 424 14.13 11.68 12.58
C TYR A 424 14.44 11.06 11.21
N ILE A 425 13.39 10.75 10.46
CA ILE A 425 13.46 10.24 9.09
C ILE A 425 14.33 11.19 8.24
N GLY A 426 15.36 10.66 7.60
CA GLY A 426 16.26 11.46 6.75
C GLY A 426 17.24 12.38 7.50
N GLU A 427 17.36 12.25 8.83
CA GLU A 427 18.34 12.98 9.65
C GLU A 427 19.76 12.88 9.07
N THR A 428 20.17 11.71 8.60
CA THR A 428 21.51 11.49 8.04
C THR A 428 21.77 12.28 6.75
N LEU A 429 20.74 12.58 5.97
CA LEU A 429 20.85 13.35 4.72
C LEU A 429 20.75 14.85 4.99
N LEU A 430 19.80 15.26 5.82
CA LEU A 430 19.42 16.67 5.99
C LEU A 430 20.10 17.34 7.20
N GLY A 431 20.57 16.56 8.18
CA GLY A 431 21.21 17.03 9.41
C GLY A 431 22.64 17.53 9.24
#